data_AF-A0A829YFN7-F1
#
_entry.id   AF-A0A829YFN7-F1
#
_cell.length_a   1.000
_cell.length_b   1.000
_cell.length_c   1.000
_cell.angle_alpha   90.00
_cell.angle_beta   90.00
_cell.angle_gamma   90.00
#
_symmetry.space_group_name_H-M   'P 1'
#
loop_
_entity.id
_entity.type
_entity.pdbx_description
1 polymer ?
#
loop_
_entity_poly.entity_id
_entity_poly.type
_entity_poly.pdbx_seq_one_letter_code
_entity_poly.pdbx_strand_id
1 'polypeptide(L)'
;MGRKKERYAPTERIGVNAVDGIVLKELGWIFREQPIVDFGIDAHIELSVHGDPTGKLIALQIKTDATRSRCPKGGYVYHGDTTHLDYWLGHALPVILIVHLPKCGETLWAQVTADAVKHTRNGWSIRIPRRNSLGRATKAALKKVFEGTPGQQRLRKLTIDLPLMRHIKAGNKVSVELQDWVTRSVGRTSIKVFIDDRSDEQHSNHALTYFSGHSISGVAQALFPWAKVSLDEDFYDMNDELTPPWYESPDPDADAEQEGESVASVEHGPRIYPYAELGGGEVRVYRLQLDLNGLGDAFLTLSDHLESE
;
A
#
# COMPACT_ATOMS: atom_id res chain seq x y z
N MET A 1 -25.14 -41.07 -35.23
CA MET A 1 -25.53 -41.17 -33.80
C MET A 1 -25.09 -39.89 -33.11
N GLY A 2 -26.00 -38.93 -32.91
CA GLY A 2 -25.67 -37.62 -32.32
C GLY A 2 -25.41 -37.75 -30.82
N ARG A 3 -24.28 -37.26 -30.33
CA ARG A 3 -23.99 -37.14 -28.89
C ARG A 3 -25.09 -36.29 -28.25
N LYS A 4 -25.90 -36.89 -27.37
CA LYS A 4 -26.85 -36.18 -26.52
C LYS A 4 -26.04 -35.18 -25.68
N LYS A 5 -26.20 -33.87 -25.92
CA LYS A 5 -25.56 -32.83 -25.10
C LYS A 5 -26.20 -32.92 -23.71
N GLU A 6 -25.39 -33.20 -22.69
CA GLU A 6 -25.87 -33.27 -21.31
C GLU A 6 -26.56 -31.96 -20.93
N ARG A 7 -27.75 -32.05 -20.31
CA ARG A 7 -28.57 -30.88 -19.94
C ARG A 7 -28.05 -30.17 -18.68
N TYR A 8 -27.18 -30.82 -17.91
CA TYR A 8 -26.57 -30.29 -16.70
C TYR A 8 -25.08 -30.60 -16.71
N ALA A 9 -24.25 -29.56 -16.59
CA ALA A 9 -22.80 -29.68 -16.46
C ALA A 9 -22.37 -28.98 -15.15
N PRO A 10 -21.97 -29.71 -14.09
CA PRO A 10 -21.62 -29.12 -12.79
C PRO A 10 -20.26 -28.38 -12.79
N THR A 11 -19.67 -28.16 -13.96
CA THR A 11 -18.26 -27.76 -14.15
C THR A 11 -17.92 -26.45 -13.45
N GLU A 12 -18.79 -25.45 -13.52
CA GLU A 12 -18.60 -24.18 -12.82
C GLU A 12 -18.65 -24.36 -11.30
N ARG A 13 -19.67 -25.06 -10.81
CA ARG A 13 -19.86 -25.36 -9.38
C ARG A 13 -18.67 -26.13 -8.78
N ILE A 14 -18.08 -27.07 -9.53
CA ILE A 14 -16.88 -27.81 -9.10
C ILE A 14 -15.72 -26.84 -8.84
N GLY A 15 -15.53 -25.85 -9.72
CA GLY A 15 -14.49 -24.84 -9.56
C GLY A 15 -14.72 -23.97 -8.33
N VAL A 16 -15.94 -23.45 -8.16
CA VAL A 16 -16.31 -22.62 -7.01
C VAL A 16 -16.07 -23.37 -5.70
N ASN A 17 -16.54 -24.61 -5.58
CA ASN A 17 -16.36 -25.42 -4.37
C ASN A 17 -14.89 -25.72 -4.07
N ALA A 18 -14.07 -25.95 -5.11
CA ALA A 18 -12.64 -26.18 -4.94
C ALA A 18 -11.93 -24.92 -4.42
N VAL A 19 -12.28 -23.75 -4.97
CA VAL A 19 -11.72 -22.46 -4.54
C VAL A 19 -12.13 -22.14 -3.11
N ASP A 20 -13.42 -22.25 -2.79
CA ASP A 20 -13.95 -22.03 -1.43
C ASP A 20 -13.24 -22.92 -0.41
N GLY A 21 -13.15 -24.22 -0.69
CA GLY A 21 -12.44 -25.17 0.18
C GLY A 21 -10.98 -24.80 0.44
N ILE A 22 -10.24 -24.33 -0.58
CA ILE A 22 -8.84 -23.87 -0.43
C ILE A 22 -8.79 -22.58 0.40
N VAL A 23 -9.68 -21.62 0.12
CA VAL A 23 -9.75 -20.34 0.83
C VAL A 23 -10.01 -20.55 2.32
N LEU A 24 -10.98 -21.39 2.67
CA LEU A 24 -11.33 -21.69 4.06
C LEU A 24 -10.23 -22.49 4.77
N LYS A 25 -9.73 -23.58 4.17
CA LYS A 25 -8.87 -24.55 4.87
C LYS A 25 -7.38 -24.21 4.83
N GLU A 26 -6.91 -23.61 3.74
CA GLU A 26 -5.48 -23.34 3.56
C GLU A 26 -5.11 -21.87 3.77
N LEU A 27 -5.98 -20.97 3.31
CA LEU A 27 -5.75 -19.53 3.44
C LEU A 27 -6.31 -19.00 4.77
N GLY A 28 -7.37 -19.59 5.30
CA GLY A 28 -8.03 -19.09 6.53
C GLY A 28 -8.63 -17.71 6.33
N TRP A 29 -9.20 -17.48 5.15
CA TRP A 29 -9.85 -16.23 4.75
C TRP A 29 -11.34 -16.46 4.52
N ILE A 30 -12.11 -15.38 4.38
CA ILE A 30 -13.57 -15.46 4.23
C ILE A 30 -13.89 -15.50 2.75
N PHE A 31 -14.63 -16.52 2.30
CA PHE A 31 -15.15 -16.65 0.94
C PHE A 31 -16.61 -16.20 0.89
N ARG A 32 -16.97 -15.41 -0.13
CA ARG A 32 -18.33 -14.87 -0.32
C ARG A 32 -18.75 -15.04 -1.78
N GLU A 33 -19.50 -16.10 -2.07
CA GLU A 33 -20.08 -16.32 -3.40
C GLU A 33 -21.04 -15.17 -3.78
N GLN A 34 -21.00 -14.71 -5.03
CA GLN A 34 -21.91 -13.69 -5.52
C GLN A 34 -23.16 -14.34 -6.17
N PRO A 35 -24.38 -13.98 -5.75
CA PRO A 35 -25.61 -14.60 -6.25
C PRO A 35 -26.03 -14.09 -7.63
N ILE A 36 -25.49 -12.96 -8.11
CA ILE A 36 -25.85 -12.31 -9.37
C ILE A 36 -24.65 -12.42 -10.32
N VAL A 37 -24.83 -13.14 -11.44
CA VAL A 37 -23.76 -13.56 -12.37
C VAL A 37 -23.45 -12.49 -13.44
N ASP A 38 -24.20 -11.39 -13.49
CA ASP A 38 -24.35 -10.54 -14.68
C ASP A 38 -23.11 -9.78 -15.17
N PHE A 39 -21.97 -9.85 -14.48
CA PHE A 39 -20.74 -9.17 -14.91
C PHE A 39 -19.45 -9.99 -14.72
N GLY A 40 -19.55 -11.29 -14.44
CA GLY A 40 -18.40 -12.20 -14.41
C GLY A 40 -17.54 -12.20 -13.13
N ILE A 41 -17.97 -11.58 -12.03
CA ILE A 41 -17.39 -11.89 -10.71
C ILE A 41 -18.21 -12.99 -10.07
N ASP A 42 -17.58 -14.12 -9.77
CA ASP A 42 -18.24 -15.28 -9.18
C ASP A 42 -18.24 -15.22 -7.65
N ALA A 43 -17.22 -14.59 -7.07
CA ALA A 43 -17.05 -14.50 -5.62
C ALA A 43 -16.13 -13.35 -5.21
N HIS A 44 -16.19 -13.01 -3.93
CA HIS A 44 -15.19 -12.20 -3.25
C HIS A 44 -14.47 -13.04 -2.21
N ILE A 45 -13.20 -12.69 -1.94
CA ILE A 45 -12.53 -13.13 -0.72
C ILE A 45 -12.11 -11.93 0.09
N GLU A 46 -12.23 -12.06 1.40
CA GLU A 46 -11.84 -11.04 2.36
C GLU A 46 -10.69 -11.56 3.22
N LEU A 47 -9.65 -10.74 3.32
CA LEU A 47 -8.50 -11.04 4.16
C LEU A 47 -8.94 -11.06 5.63
N SER A 48 -8.67 -12.19 6.29
CA SER A 48 -8.78 -12.31 7.74
C SER A 48 -7.39 -12.42 8.37
N VAL A 49 -7.19 -11.73 9.49
CA VAL A 49 -5.96 -11.73 10.28
C VAL A 49 -6.34 -12.08 11.72
N HIS A 50 -5.75 -13.15 12.25
CA HIS A 50 -6.07 -13.67 13.60
C HIS A 50 -7.56 -14.00 13.85
N GLY A 51 -8.33 -14.23 12.80
CA GLY A 51 -9.77 -14.50 12.89
C GLY A 51 -10.65 -13.27 12.61
N ASP A 52 -10.06 -12.07 12.60
CA ASP A 52 -10.80 -10.84 12.38
C ASP A 52 -10.86 -10.47 10.89
N PRO A 53 -12.05 -10.13 10.36
CA PRO A 53 -12.20 -9.58 9.02
C PRO A 53 -11.54 -8.20 8.92
N THR A 54 -10.72 -7.98 7.89
CA THR A 54 -9.98 -6.71 7.73
C THR A 54 -10.71 -5.68 6.87
N GLY A 55 -11.83 -6.04 6.22
CA GLY A 55 -12.47 -5.20 5.21
C GLY A 55 -11.67 -5.04 3.90
N LYS A 56 -10.50 -5.68 3.77
CA LYS A 56 -9.77 -5.75 2.49
C LYS A 56 -10.30 -6.92 1.67
N LEU A 57 -10.93 -6.63 0.53
CA LEU A 57 -11.48 -7.62 -0.39
C LEU A 57 -10.75 -7.65 -1.74
N ILE A 58 -10.76 -8.82 -2.37
CA ILE A 58 -10.47 -8.97 -3.80
C ILE A 58 -11.61 -9.74 -4.47
N ALA A 59 -11.80 -9.47 -5.75
CA ALA A 59 -12.82 -10.11 -6.56
C ALA A 59 -12.26 -11.28 -7.37
N LEU A 60 -13.07 -12.33 -7.51
CA LEU A 60 -12.70 -13.59 -8.13
C LEU A 60 -13.55 -13.83 -9.38
N GLN A 61 -12.88 -14.07 -10.51
CA GLN A 61 -13.45 -14.82 -11.61
C GLN A 61 -12.85 -16.23 -11.58
N ILE A 62 -13.69 -17.24 -11.46
CA ILE A 62 -13.39 -18.66 -11.34
C ILE A 62 -13.83 -19.36 -12.63
N LYS A 63 -12.87 -19.99 -13.32
CA LYS A 63 -13.11 -20.84 -14.48
C LYS A 63 -12.69 -22.27 -14.17
N THR A 64 -13.37 -23.24 -14.77
CA THR A 64 -13.01 -24.65 -14.65
C THR A 64 -12.69 -25.23 -16.03
N ASP A 65 -11.51 -25.81 -16.21
CA ASP A 65 -11.13 -26.51 -17.44
C ASP A 65 -10.96 -28.02 -17.17
N ALA A 66 -12.04 -28.76 -17.44
CA ALA A 66 -12.06 -30.22 -17.34
C ALA A 66 -11.52 -30.94 -18.59
N THR A 67 -11.20 -30.21 -19.66
CA THR A 67 -10.76 -30.82 -20.93
C THR A 67 -9.32 -31.32 -20.83
N ARG A 68 -8.47 -30.61 -20.09
CA ARG A 68 -7.07 -30.99 -19.88
C ARG A 68 -6.91 -32.23 -19.02
N SER A 69 -6.23 -33.24 -19.56
CA SER A 69 -5.92 -34.50 -18.86
C SER A 69 -4.59 -34.48 -18.09
N ARG A 70 -3.74 -33.46 -18.28
CA ARG A 70 -2.42 -33.35 -17.63
C ARG A 70 -2.18 -31.93 -17.12
N CYS A 71 -1.52 -31.82 -15.97
CA CYS A 71 -1.14 -30.51 -15.44
C CYS A 71 -0.15 -29.81 -16.36
N PRO A 72 -0.32 -28.49 -16.60
CA PRO A 72 0.57 -27.75 -17.47
C PRO A 72 1.91 -27.49 -16.78
N LYS A 73 3.01 -27.99 -17.34
CA LYS A 73 4.37 -27.87 -16.74
C LYS A 73 4.78 -26.42 -16.44
N GLY A 74 4.40 -25.46 -17.29
CA GLY A 74 4.80 -24.05 -17.16
C GLY A 74 3.69 -23.09 -16.69
N GLY A 75 2.48 -23.60 -16.42
CA GLY A 75 1.29 -22.81 -16.15
C GLY A 75 0.26 -22.81 -17.28
N TYR A 76 -0.88 -22.18 -17.03
CA TYR A 76 -2.03 -22.14 -17.92
C TYR A 76 -2.07 -20.83 -18.71
N VAL A 77 -2.59 -20.84 -19.93
CA VAL A 77 -2.89 -19.61 -20.67
C VAL A 77 -4.40 -19.56 -20.85
N TYR A 78 -5.02 -18.55 -20.27
CA TYR A 78 -6.43 -18.29 -20.46
C TYR A 78 -6.61 -17.32 -21.63
N HIS A 79 -7.64 -17.57 -22.44
CA HIS A 79 -8.07 -16.71 -23.53
C HIS A 79 -9.48 -16.22 -23.21
N GLY A 80 -9.69 -14.90 -23.27
CA GLY A 80 -10.99 -14.26 -23.01
C GLY A 80 -11.40 -13.33 -24.15
N ASP A 81 -12.69 -13.00 -24.18
CA ASP A 81 -13.24 -11.94 -25.03
C ASP A 81 -13.02 -10.56 -24.41
N THR A 82 -13.04 -9.50 -25.22
CA THR A 82 -12.81 -8.13 -24.74
C THR A 82 -13.91 -7.60 -23.83
N THR A 83 -15.14 -8.10 -23.94
CA THR A 83 -16.30 -7.61 -23.19
C THR A 83 -16.09 -7.66 -21.67
N HIS A 84 -15.49 -8.73 -21.16
CA HIS A 84 -15.27 -8.89 -19.72
C HIS A 84 -13.98 -8.24 -19.22
N LEU A 85 -13.00 -8.02 -20.10
CA LEU A 85 -11.68 -7.52 -19.71
C LEU A 85 -11.75 -6.10 -19.15
N ASP A 86 -12.47 -5.21 -19.84
CA ASP A 86 -12.60 -3.80 -19.42
C ASP A 86 -13.31 -3.70 -18.07
N TYR A 87 -14.32 -4.54 -17.85
CA TYR A 87 -15.01 -4.64 -16.57
C TYR A 87 -14.06 -5.10 -15.45
N TRP A 88 -13.19 -6.10 -15.69
CA TRP A 88 -12.24 -6.57 -14.67
C TRP A 88 -11.13 -5.56 -14.39
N LEU A 89 -10.63 -4.86 -15.42
CA LEU A 89 -9.59 -3.84 -15.26
C LEU A 89 -10.11 -2.58 -14.58
N GLY A 90 -11.37 -2.22 -14.80
CA GLY A 90 -12.05 -1.08 -14.18
C GLY A 90 -12.72 -1.39 -12.84
N HIS A 91 -12.65 -2.64 -12.37
CA HIS A 91 -13.35 -3.05 -11.16
C HIS A 91 -12.79 -2.37 -9.90
N ALA A 92 -13.68 -1.97 -8.99
CA ALA A 92 -13.30 -1.25 -7.76
C ALA A 92 -12.40 -2.09 -6.83
N LEU A 93 -12.63 -3.41 -6.81
CA LEU A 93 -11.75 -4.37 -6.13
C LEU A 93 -10.74 -4.95 -7.12
N PRO A 94 -9.50 -5.24 -6.68
CA PRO A 94 -8.55 -6.01 -7.47
C PRO A 94 -9.17 -7.35 -7.90
N VAL A 95 -9.09 -7.65 -9.19
CA VAL A 95 -9.64 -8.90 -9.74
C VAL A 95 -8.53 -9.92 -9.93
N ILE A 96 -8.77 -11.15 -9.48
CA ILE A 96 -7.94 -12.30 -9.85
C ILE A 96 -8.76 -13.29 -10.67
N LEU A 97 -8.12 -13.81 -11.72
CA LEU A 97 -8.62 -14.93 -12.49
C LEU A 97 -8.07 -16.22 -11.88
N ILE A 98 -8.97 -17.14 -11.57
CA ILE A 98 -8.67 -18.47 -11.05
C ILE A 98 -9.10 -19.51 -12.07
N VAL A 99 -8.24 -20.49 -12.32
CA VAL A 99 -8.54 -21.65 -13.17
C VAL A 99 -8.38 -22.92 -12.36
N HIS A 100 -9.46 -23.67 -12.19
CA HIS A 100 -9.45 -25.00 -11.59
C HIS A 100 -9.33 -26.10 -12.66
N LEU A 101 -8.37 -27.01 -12.47
CA LEU A 101 -8.05 -28.13 -13.36
C LEU A 101 -8.40 -29.45 -12.66
N PRO A 102 -9.68 -29.90 -12.70
CA PRO A 102 -10.17 -30.97 -11.84
C PRO A 102 -9.47 -32.32 -12.06
N LYS A 103 -9.06 -32.64 -13.30
CA LYS A 103 -8.39 -33.92 -13.60
C LYS A 103 -7.01 -34.06 -12.97
N CYS A 104 -6.40 -32.97 -12.51
CA CYS A 104 -5.11 -33.04 -11.83
C CYS A 104 -5.07 -32.30 -10.49
N GLY A 105 -6.22 -31.78 -10.03
CA GLY A 105 -6.38 -31.18 -8.70
C GLY A 105 -5.67 -29.85 -8.51
N GLU A 106 -5.17 -29.21 -9.57
CA GLU A 106 -4.51 -27.91 -9.47
C GLU A 106 -5.52 -26.75 -9.63
N THR A 107 -5.38 -25.74 -8.77
CA THR A 107 -6.13 -24.48 -8.87
C THR A 107 -5.10 -23.36 -9.01
N LEU A 108 -5.07 -22.69 -10.15
CA LEU A 108 -4.06 -21.68 -10.47
C LEU A 108 -4.68 -20.28 -10.48
N TRP A 109 -3.92 -19.25 -10.11
CA TRP A 109 -4.41 -17.88 -10.08
C TRP A 109 -3.45 -16.86 -10.72
N ALA A 110 -4.02 -15.79 -11.28
CA ALA A 110 -3.29 -14.61 -11.73
C ALA A 110 -4.12 -13.34 -11.48
N GLN A 111 -3.46 -12.26 -11.06
CA GLN A 111 -4.11 -10.96 -10.99
C GLN A 111 -4.33 -10.40 -12.39
N VAL A 112 -5.53 -9.92 -12.65
CA VAL A 112 -5.89 -9.25 -13.91
C VAL A 112 -5.42 -7.80 -13.81
N THR A 113 -4.39 -7.46 -14.57
CA THR A 113 -3.81 -6.12 -14.68
C THR A 113 -3.50 -5.84 -16.14
N ALA A 114 -3.42 -4.56 -16.54
CA ALA A 114 -3.10 -4.18 -17.91
C ALA A 114 -1.78 -4.81 -18.38
N ASP A 115 -0.76 -4.82 -17.54
CA ASP A 115 0.57 -5.36 -17.86
C ASP A 115 0.59 -6.90 -18.00
N ALA A 116 -0.29 -7.60 -17.29
CA ALA A 116 -0.37 -9.06 -17.35
C ALA A 116 -1.14 -9.56 -18.58
N VAL A 117 -1.95 -8.69 -19.18
CA VAL A 117 -2.85 -9.02 -20.28
C VAL A 117 -2.17 -8.76 -21.62
N LYS A 118 -2.33 -9.71 -22.54
CA LYS A 118 -1.87 -9.58 -23.93
C LYS A 118 -3.08 -9.54 -24.85
N HIS A 119 -3.32 -8.39 -25.47
CA HIS A 119 -4.34 -8.25 -26.50
C HIS A 119 -3.97 -9.08 -27.73
N THR A 120 -4.98 -9.64 -28.37
CA THR A 120 -4.89 -10.43 -29.60
C THR A 120 -5.91 -9.88 -30.60
N ARG A 121 -5.89 -10.36 -31.84
CA ARG A 121 -6.79 -9.88 -32.90
C ARG A 121 -8.29 -10.00 -32.54
N ASN A 122 -8.66 -11.03 -31.79
CA ASN A 122 -10.06 -11.38 -31.52
C ASN A 122 -10.38 -11.49 -30.02
N GLY A 123 -9.57 -10.87 -29.15
CA GLY A 123 -9.73 -11.02 -27.69
C GLY A 123 -8.42 -10.75 -26.97
N TRP A 124 -8.18 -11.46 -25.88
CA TRP A 124 -6.97 -11.29 -25.09
C TRP A 124 -6.53 -12.61 -24.45
N SER A 125 -5.33 -12.60 -23.88
CA SER A 125 -4.81 -13.73 -23.13
C SER A 125 -4.05 -13.30 -21.89
N ILE A 126 -4.04 -14.17 -20.88
CA ILE A 126 -3.23 -14.01 -19.68
C ILE A 126 -2.54 -15.33 -19.36
N ARG A 127 -1.27 -15.24 -19.00
CA ARG A 127 -0.50 -16.39 -18.51
C ARG A 127 -0.69 -16.50 -17.01
N ILE A 128 -1.09 -17.69 -16.56
CA ILE A 128 -1.25 -18.08 -15.16
C ILE A 128 -0.11 -19.05 -14.81
N PRO A 129 1.00 -18.58 -14.21
CA PRO A 129 2.14 -19.43 -13.91
C PRO A 129 1.77 -20.56 -12.96
N ARG A 130 2.30 -21.78 -13.17
CA ARG A 130 2.04 -22.92 -12.27
C ARG A 130 2.45 -22.65 -10.81
N ARG A 131 3.51 -21.86 -10.61
CA ARG A 131 3.97 -21.41 -9.28
C ARG A 131 2.89 -20.61 -8.52
N ASN A 132 1.91 -20.05 -9.22
CA ASN A 132 0.76 -19.39 -8.63
C ASN A 132 -0.36 -20.41 -8.37
N SER A 133 -0.05 -21.52 -7.69
CA SER A 133 -1.07 -22.45 -7.22
C SER A 133 -1.76 -21.87 -6.00
N LEU A 134 -3.08 -21.72 -6.06
CA LEU A 134 -3.90 -21.24 -4.95
C LEU A 134 -3.73 -22.20 -3.76
N GLY A 135 -3.43 -21.65 -2.59
CA GLY A 135 -3.20 -22.44 -1.38
C GLY A 135 -2.10 -21.85 -0.50
N ARG A 136 -1.72 -22.60 0.54
CA ARG A 136 -0.81 -22.11 1.60
C ARG A 136 0.51 -21.55 1.05
N ALA A 137 1.10 -22.20 0.05
CA ALA A 137 2.39 -21.83 -0.51
C ALA A 137 2.40 -20.45 -1.19
N THR A 138 1.27 -19.98 -1.72
CA THR A 138 1.18 -18.68 -2.41
C THR A 138 0.44 -17.62 -1.61
N LYS A 139 0.02 -17.93 -0.38
CA LYS A 139 -0.73 -17.04 0.51
C LYS A 139 -0.07 -15.67 0.68
N ALA A 140 1.26 -15.62 0.87
CA ALA A 140 1.99 -14.37 1.03
C ALA A 140 2.00 -13.51 -0.24
N ALA A 141 2.13 -14.14 -1.41
CA ALA A 141 2.05 -13.44 -2.70
C ALA A 141 0.63 -12.92 -2.97
N LEU A 142 -0.39 -13.73 -2.67
CA LEU A 142 -1.78 -13.36 -2.84
C LEU A 142 -2.22 -12.25 -1.88
N LYS A 143 -1.68 -12.21 -0.65
CA LYS A 143 -1.92 -11.13 0.32
C LYS A 143 -1.56 -9.76 -0.26
N LYS A 144 -0.53 -9.67 -1.10
CA LYS A 144 -0.14 -8.40 -1.76
C LYS A 144 -1.21 -7.85 -2.70
N VAL A 145 -2.08 -8.71 -3.24
CA VAL A 145 -3.16 -8.28 -4.14
C VAL A 145 -4.23 -7.47 -3.39
N PHE A 146 -4.47 -7.76 -2.11
CA PHE A 146 -5.43 -7.03 -1.27
C PHE A 146 -5.05 -5.57 -1.03
N GLU A 147 -3.76 -5.23 -1.18
CA GLU A 147 -3.31 -3.84 -1.03
C GLU A 147 -3.82 -2.95 -2.18
N GLY A 148 -4.18 -3.52 -3.34
CA GLY A 148 -4.62 -2.78 -4.53
C GLY A 148 -3.47 -2.29 -5.41
N THR A 149 -3.77 -1.54 -6.47
CA THR A 149 -2.72 -0.92 -7.30
C THR A 149 -1.92 0.13 -6.50
N PRO A 150 -0.69 0.47 -6.90
CA PRO A 150 0.06 1.55 -6.24
C PRO A 150 -0.72 2.88 -6.19
N GLY A 151 -1.53 3.18 -7.21
CA GLY A 151 -2.41 4.35 -7.22
C GLY A 151 -3.49 4.28 -6.14
N GLN A 152 -4.18 3.14 -6.02
CA GLN A 152 -5.19 2.91 -4.98
C GLN A 152 -4.59 2.95 -3.57
N GLN A 153 -3.39 2.38 -3.38
CA GLN A 153 -2.67 2.45 -2.11
C GLN A 153 -2.34 3.90 -1.72
N ARG A 154 -1.82 4.69 -2.68
CA ARG A 154 -1.56 6.12 -2.49
C ARG A 154 -2.82 6.90 -2.15
N LEU A 155 -3.92 6.66 -2.86
CA LEU A 155 -5.20 7.31 -2.59
C LEU A 155 -5.74 6.96 -1.20
N ARG A 156 -5.71 5.68 -0.80
CA ARG A 156 -6.12 5.24 0.54
C ARG A 156 -5.28 5.91 1.63
N LYS A 157 -3.98 6.09 1.40
CA LYS A 157 -3.11 6.80 2.34
C LYS A 157 -3.55 8.26 2.52
N LEU A 158 -3.88 8.96 1.42
CA LEU A 158 -4.43 10.32 1.50
C LEU A 158 -5.76 10.33 2.28
N THR A 159 -6.65 9.37 2.05
CA THR A 159 -7.92 9.27 2.80
C THR A 159 -7.70 9.02 4.30
N ILE A 160 -6.75 8.15 4.67
CA ILE A 160 -6.43 7.86 6.08
C ILE A 160 -5.90 9.11 6.79
N ASP A 161 -5.08 9.91 6.10
CA ASP A 161 -4.46 11.10 6.66
C ASP A 161 -5.34 12.36 6.56
N LEU A 162 -6.51 12.27 5.90
CA LEU A 162 -7.42 13.39 5.72
C LEU A 162 -7.76 14.14 7.03
N PRO A 163 -7.98 13.48 8.19
CA PRO A 163 -8.18 14.18 9.46
C PRO A 163 -6.99 15.07 9.86
N LEU A 164 -5.75 14.64 9.62
CA LEU A 164 -4.55 15.43 9.90
C LEU A 164 -4.48 16.66 8.99
N MET A 165 -4.79 16.47 7.69
CA MET A 165 -4.84 17.57 6.72
C MET A 165 -5.88 18.62 7.13
N ARG A 166 -7.07 18.19 7.57
CA ARG A 166 -8.12 19.10 8.06
C ARG A 166 -7.70 19.85 9.31
N HIS A 167 -6.99 19.18 10.23
CA HIS A 167 -6.45 19.81 11.44
C HIS A 167 -5.47 20.94 11.10
N ILE A 168 -4.55 20.69 10.17
CA ILE A 168 -3.60 21.71 9.69
C ILE A 168 -4.33 22.86 8.98
N LYS A 169 -5.33 22.55 8.13
CA LYS A 169 -6.15 23.57 7.45
C LYS A 169 -6.93 24.46 8.43
N ALA A 170 -7.27 23.96 9.61
CA ALA A 170 -7.90 24.75 10.68
C ALA A 170 -6.92 25.69 11.42
N GLY A 171 -5.64 25.68 11.06
CA GLY A 171 -4.59 26.49 11.68
C GLY A 171 -3.99 25.86 12.94
N ASN A 172 -4.17 24.55 13.14
CA ASN A 172 -3.58 23.82 14.25
C ASN A 172 -2.31 23.07 13.80
N LYS A 173 -1.45 22.69 14.74
CA LYS A 173 -0.14 22.09 14.47
C LYS A 173 -0.19 20.57 14.51
N VAL A 174 0.54 19.94 13.57
CA VAL A 174 0.81 18.50 13.55
C VAL A 174 2.30 18.29 13.40
N SER A 175 2.87 17.48 14.29
CA SER A 175 4.28 17.12 14.27
C SER A 175 4.46 15.60 14.35
N VAL A 176 5.62 15.12 13.89
CA VAL A 176 5.99 13.71 13.92
C VAL A 176 7.37 13.51 14.52
N GLU A 177 7.51 12.47 15.33
CA GLU A 177 8.81 11.99 15.81
C GLU A 177 9.21 10.77 14.96
N LEU A 178 10.41 10.82 14.39
CA LEU A 178 10.98 9.74 13.59
C LEU A 178 12.32 9.29 14.18
N GLN A 179 12.54 7.98 14.21
CA GLN A 179 13.81 7.37 14.62
C GLN A 179 14.60 6.84 13.41
N ASP A 180 15.87 7.18 13.33
CA ASP A 180 16.81 6.70 12.31
C ASP A 180 17.87 5.80 12.97
N TRP A 181 18.02 4.57 12.49
CA TRP A 181 18.95 3.57 13.06
C TRP A 181 20.22 3.52 12.21
N VAL A 182 21.30 4.13 12.71
CA VAL A 182 22.53 4.40 11.97
C VAL A 182 23.35 3.12 11.70
N THR A 183 23.32 2.14 12.62
CA THR A 183 24.21 0.96 12.59
C THR A 183 23.60 -0.31 12.00
N ARG A 184 22.28 -0.36 11.75
CA ARG A 184 21.63 -1.57 11.20
C ARG A 184 21.30 -1.36 9.73
N SER A 185 21.74 -2.29 8.89
CA SER A 185 21.55 -2.30 7.42
C SER A 185 20.07 -2.27 6.94
N VAL A 186 19.12 -2.28 7.88
CA VAL A 186 17.68 -2.14 7.63
C VAL A 186 17.13 -1.14 8.66
N GLY A 187 17.04 0.14 8.28
CA GLY A 187 16.54 1.21 9.13
C GLY A 187 15.09 0.95 9.56
N ARG A 188 14.88 0.75 10.86
CA ARG A 188 13.55 0.61 11.46
C ARG A 188 13.11 1.97 11.96
N THR A 189 12.24 2.67 11.25
CA THR A 189 11.73 3.96 11.72
C THR A 189 10.44 3.74 12.50
N SER A 190 10.49 3.99 13.81
CA SER A 190 9.27 4.21 14.59
C SER A 190 8.75 5.61 14.33
N ILE A 191 7.44 5.71 14.14
CA ILE A 191 6.75 6.97 13.87
C ILE A 191 5.78 7.22 15.04
N LYS A 192 5.83 8.42 15.60
CA LYS A 192 4.80 8.93 16.52
C LYS A 192 4.24 10.22 15.94
N VAL A 193 2.92 10.38 15.97
CA VAL A 193 2.23 11.59 15.50
C VAL A 193 1.71 12.37 16.71
N PHE A 194 1.99 13.67 16.71
CA PHE A 194 1.59 14.63 17.74
C PHE A 194 0.62 15.61 17.11
N ILE A 195 -0.54 15.74 17.74
CA ILE A 195 -1.61 16.61 17.29
C ILE A 195 -1.81 17.61 18.42
N ASP A 196 -1.42 18.85 18.17
CA ASP A 196 -1.62 19.95 19.13
C ASP A 196 -3.05 20.46 18.96
N ASP A 197 -3.87 20.22 19.97
CA ASP A 197 -5.18 20.85 20.11
C ASP A 197 -5.03 21.92 21.19
N ARG A 198 -5.65 23.10 21.02
CA ARG A 198 -5.39 24.34 21.77
C ARG A 198 -5.56 24.28 23.30
N SER A 199 -5.67 23.09 23.91
CA SER A 199 -5.71 22.85 25.34
C SER A 199 -4.95 21.60 25.84
N ASP A 200 -4.39 20.71 24.99
CA ASP A 200 -3.56 19.55 25.40
C ASP A 200 -2.98 18.82 24.17
N GLU A 201 -1.68 18.45 24.17
CA GLU A 201 -1.10 17.56 23.14
C GLU A 201 -1.74 16.17 23.20
N GLN A 202 -2.45 15.76 22.15
CA GLN A 202 -2.92 14.37 22.02
C GLN A 202 -1.89 13.52 21.26
N HIS A 203 -1.44 12.45 21.90
CA HIS A 203 -0.54 11.46 21.30
C HIS A 203 -1.35 10.37 20.60
N SER A 204 -1.13 10.15 19.30
CA SER A 204 -1.76 9.02 18.61
C SER A 204 -0.77 8.17 17.80
N ASN A 205 -1.00 6.86 17.90
CA ASN A 205 -0.47 5.72 17.14
C ASN A 205 1.05 5.59 16.92
N HIS A 206 1.56 4.43 17.32
CA HIS A 206 2.90 3.95 16.98
C HIS A 206 2.83 3.09 15.71
N ALA A 207 3.48 3.52 14.64
CA ALA A 207 3.66 2.71 13.43
C ALA A 207 5.14 2.40 13.22
N LEU A 208 5.47 1.13 12.97
CA LEU A 208 6.82 0.66 12.62
C LEU A 208 6.91 0.47 11.11
N THR A 209 7.75 1.25 10.45
CA THR A 209 8.00 1.13 9.01
C THR A 209 9.49 0.98 8.72
N TYR A 210 9.82 0.20 7.70
CA TYR A 210 11.19 -0.07 7.30
C TYR A 210 11.57 0.79 6.10
N PHE A 211 12.62 1.59 6.23
CA PHE A 211 13.22 2.36 5.13
C PHE A 211 14.73 2.13 5.14
N SER A 212 15.34 1.93 3.97
CA SER A 212 16.80 1.79 3.85
C SER A 212 17.35 2.80 2.86
N GLY A 213 18.41 3.51 3.24
CA GLY A 213 19.14 4.42 2.34
C GLY A 213 18.44 5.75 2.03
N HIS A 214 17.44 6.14 2.82
CA HIS A 214 16.77 7.44 2.69
C HIS A 214 17.22 8.40 3.79
N SER A 215 17.33 9.70 3.47
CA SER A 215 17.42 10.74 4.50
C SER A 215 16.11 10.78 5.30
N ILE A 216 16.16 11.29 6.54
CA ILE A 216 14.96 11.36 7.38
C ILE A 216 13.84 12.19 6.72
N SER A 217 14.19 13.25 6.00
CA SER A 217 13.25 14.05 5.20
C SER A 217 12.61 13.22 4.08
N GLY A 218 13.40 12.38 3.41
CA GLY A 218 12.89 11.44 2.40
C GLY A 218 11.95 10.39 2.98
N VAL A 219 12.25 9.89 4.19
CA VAL A 219 11.36 8.98 4.94
C VAL A 219 10.06 9.68 5.30
N ALA A 220 10.14 10.90 5.87
CA ALA A 220 8.97 11.71 6.21
C ALA A 220 8.10 11.98 4.97
N GLN A 221 8.70 12.34 3.83
CA GLN A 221 8.00 12.58 2.58
C GLN A 221 7.34 11.31 2.02
N ALA A 222 7.96 10.13 2.17
CA ALA A 222 7.37 8.87 1.76
C ALA A 222 6.17 8.47 2.64
N LEU A 223 6.22 8.80 3.93
CA LEU A 223 5.17 8.54 4.90
C LEU A 223 4.00 9.54 4.79
N PHE A 224 4.30 10.80 4.50
CA PHE A 224 3.35 11.90 4.43
C PHE A 224 3.52 12.64 3.09
N PRO A 225 3.15 12.01 1.95
CA PRO A 225 3.38 12.60 0.62
C PRO A 225 2.60 13.90 0.38
N TRP A 226 1.53 14.14 1.15
CA TRP A 226 0.71 15.34 1.13
C TRP A 226 1.27 16.49 1.97
N ALA A 227 2.32 16.24 2.75
CA ALA A 227 2.93 17.24 3.63
C ALA A 227 4.21 17.82 3.01
N LYS A 228 4.45 19.09 3.29
CA LYS A 228 5.78 19.70 3.32
C LYS A 228 6.32 19.46 4.73
N VAL A 229 7.58 19.04 4.83
CA VAL A 229 8.20 18.66 6.10
C VAL A 229 9.27 19.70 6.47
N SER A 230 9.21 20.18 7.71
CA SER A 230 10.12 21.16 8.31
C SER A 230 10.50 20.72 9.72
N LEU A 231 11.46 21.42 10.34
CA LEU A 231 11.70 21.24 11.77
C LEU A 231 10.52 21.78 12.56
N ASP A 232 10.24 21.14 13.69
CA ASP A 232 9.30 21.65 14.69
C ASP A 232 10.00 22.72 15.54
N GLU A 233 10.19 23.93 14.99
CA GLU A 233 11.01 24.98 15.62
C GLU A 233 10.56 25.27 17.06
N ASP A 234 9.25 25.39 17.32
CA ASP A 234 8.73 25.57 18.70
C ASP A 234 9.21 24.47 19.66
N PHE A 235 9.24 23.20 19.22
CA PHE A 235 9.75 22.11 20.04
C PHE A 235 11.26 22.23 20.28
N TYR A 236 12.05 22.55 19.26
CA TYR A 236 13.50 22.68 19.43
C TYR A 236 13.86 23.88 20.29
N ASP A 237 13.19 25.02 20.14
CA ASP A 237 13.41 26.22 20.95
C ASP A 237 13.07 25.98 22.42
N MET A 238 12.03 25.21 22.71
CA MET A 238 11.66 24.82 24.08
C MET A 238 12.55 23.71 24.68
N ASN A 239 13.33 23.02 23.85
CA ASN A 239 14.15 21.87 24.25
C ASN A 239 15.60 22.04 23.77
N ASP A 240 16.12 23.26 23.77
CA ASP A 240 17.45 23.60 23.29
C ASP A 240 18.54 22.76 23.98
N GLU A 241 18.38 22.50 25.29
CA GLU A 241 19.23 21.64 26.13
C GLU A 241 19.34 20.19 25.60
N LEU A 242 18.35 19.70 24.86
CA LEU A 242 18.39 18.36 24.26
C LEU A 242 19.23 18.31 22.98
N THR A 243 19.40 19.46 22.32
CA THR A 243 20.14 19.54 21.06
C THR A 243 21.57 19.01 21.27
N PRO A 244 22.02 18.01 20.48
CA PRO A 244 23.29 17.37 20.74
C PRO A 244 24.46 18.37 20.69
N PRO A 245 25.42 18.35 21.66
CA PRO A 245 26.48 19.36 21.77
C PRO A 245 27.44 19.45 20.57
N TRP A 246 27.48 18.41 19.73
CA TRP A 246 28.25 18.36 18.49
C TRP A 246 27.49 18.94 17.29
N TYR A 247 26.23 19.34 17.48
CA TYR A 247 25.49 20.17 16.56
C TYR A 247 25.78 21.64 16.91
N GLU A 248 26.86 22.17 16.36
CA GLU A 248 27.08 23.60 16.36
C GLU A 248 25.99 24.22 15.47
N SER A 249 25.05 24.96 16.10
CA SER A 249 24.31 25.99 15.35
C SER A 249 25.37 26.79 14.60
N PRO A 250 25.32 26.88 13.26
CA PRO A 250 26.32 27.65 12.53
C PRO A 250 26.33 29.04 13.13
N ASP A 251 27.45 29.43 13.74
CA ASP A 251 27.61 30.75 14.30
C ASP A 251 27.42 31.73 13.12
N PRO A 252 26.37 32.57 13.13
CA PRO A 252 26.11 33.49 12.04
C PRO A 252 27.26 34.48 11.84
N ASP A 253 28.15 34.63 12.82
CA ASP A 253 29.34 35.47 12.77
C ASP A 253 30.63 34.70 12.43
N ALA A 254 30.62 33.36 12.30
CA ALA A 254 31.83 32.59 11.94
C ALA A 254 32.33 32.86 10.51
N ASP A 255 31.44 33.33 9.62
CA ASP A 255 31.79 33.72 8.25
C ASP A 255 32.25 35.19 8.14
N ALA A 256 32.21 35.97 9.23
CA ALA A 256 32.53 37.40 9.19
C ALA A 256 34.04 37.72 9.29
N GLU A 257 34.90 36.74 9.61
CA GLU A 257 36.35 36.96 9.80
C GLU A 257 37.27 36.36 8.73
N GLN A 258 36.75 35.78 7.64
CA GLN A 258 37.57 35.43 6.47
C GLN A 258 37.44 36.46 5.36
N GLU A 259 38.27 37.50 5.43
CA GLU A 259 38.59 38.31 4.26
C GLU A 259 39.18 37.42 3.16
N GLY A 260 38.42 37.25 2.08
CA GLY A 260 38.98 36.91 0.78
C GLY A 260 38.68 35.50 0.27
N GLU A 261 37.42 35.19 -0.01
CA GLU A 261 37.01 34.50 -1.25
C GLU A 261 35.49 34.55 -1.35
N SER A 262 34.97 35.04 -2.48
CA SER A 262 33.53 35.11 -2.73
C SER A 262 32.97 33.69 -2.95
N VAL A 263 32.70 32.97 -1.86
CA VAL A 263 31.88 31.78 -1.92
C VAL A 263 30.44 32.25 -2.03
N ALA A 264 29.81 31.98 -3.18
CA ALA A 264 28.41 32.27 -3.40
C ALA A 264 27.58 31.80 -2.20
N SER A 265 26.77 32.70 -1.65
CA SER A 265 25.81 32.42 -0.60
C SER A 265 24.89 31.27 -1.04
N VAL A 266 25.22 30.04 -0.63
CA VAL A 266 24.31 28.91 -0.75
C VAL A 266 23.23 29.16 0.29
N GLU A 267 22.04 29.55 -0.15
CA GLU A 267 20.85 29.60 0.70
C GLU A 267 20.59 28.19 1.25
N HIS A 268 21.12 27.90 2.44
CA HIS A 268 20.81 26.69 3.17
C HIS A 268 19.46 26.92 3.87
N GLY A 269 18.37 26.48 3.24
CA GLY A 269 17.09 26.35 3.94
C GLY A 269 17.26 25.56 5.26
N PRO A 270 16.38 25.73 6.25
CA PRO A 270 16.55 25.18 7.59
C PRO A 270 16.86 23.68 7.53
N ARG A 271 18.04 23.32 7.99
CA ARG A 271 18.63 21.98 7.86
C ARG A 271 17.95 21.09 8.90
N ILE A 272 17.40 19.93 8.51
CA ILE A 272 16.81 18.98 9.47
C ILE A 272 17.92 18.24 10.23
N TYR A 273 17.87 18.26 11.57
CA TYR A 273 18.81 17.61 12.48
C TYR A 273 18.10 16.87 13.62
N PRO A 274 18.74 15.89 14.29
CA PRO A 274 18.13 15.18 15.40
C PRO A 274 18.20 15.98 16.70
N TYR A 275 17.18 15.87 17.55
CA TYR A 275 17.18 16.44 18.91
C TYR A 275 17.68 15.45 19.97
N ALA A 276 17.88 14.17 19.63
CA ALA A 276 18.41 13.19 20.57
C ALA A 276 19.14 12.04 19.87
N GLU A 277 20.08 11.43 20.59
CA GLU A 277 20.68 10.14 20.24
C GLU A 277 20.44 9.11 21.34
N LEU A 278 19.97 7.92 20.97
CA LEU A 278 19.75 6.80 21.86
C LEU A 278 20.77 5.69 21.59
N GLY A 279 21.08 4.90 22.62
CA GLY A 279 21.98 3.75 22.49
C GLY A 279 23.43 4.12 22.13
N GLY A 280 23.91 5.30 22.53
CA GLY A 280 25.28 5.73 22.27
C GLY A 280 25.57 6.13 20.81
N GLY A 281 24.57 6.72 20.12
CA GLY A 281 24.67 7.15 18.72
C GLY A 281 24.15 6.13 17.71
N GLU A 282 23.60 5.00 18.18
CA GLU A 282 23.00 3.99 17.30
C GLU A 282 21.67 4.45 16.68
N VAL A 283 20.92 5.30 17.39
CA VAL A 283 19.61 5.80 16.96
C VAL A 283 19.58 7.32 17.09
N ARG A 284 19.20 8.01 16.02
CA ARG A 284 18.94 9.45 15.99
C ARG A 284 17.45 9.72 15.97
N VAL A 285 16.99 10.67 16.78
CA VAL A 285 15.56 11.00 16.92
C VAL A 285 15.32 12.41 16.43
N TYR A 286 14.32 12.58 15.58
CA TYR A 286 13.98 13.84 14.92
C TYR A 286 12.54 14.21 15.24
N ARG A 287 12.29 15.49 15.51
CA ARG A 287 10.94 16.07 15.57
C ARG A 287 10.74 16.94 14.33
N LEU A 288 9.66 16.69 13.59
CA LEU A 288 9.37 17.38 12.32
C LEU A 288 7.93 17.88 12.31
N GLN A 289 7.72 19.12 11.86
CA GLN A 289 6.38 19.65 11.62
C GLN A 289 5.89 19.26 10.22
N LEU A 290 4.59 19.00 10.09
CA LEU A 290 3.91 18.74 8.83
C LEU A 290 3.06 19.94 8.46
N ASP A 291 3.34 20.54 7.30
CA ASP A 291 2.52 21.59 6.69
C ASP A 291 1.85 21.06 5.42
N LEU A 292 0.72 21.62 5.01
CA LEU A 292 0.09 21.24 3.74
C LEU A 292 0.99 21.62 2.56
N ASN A 293 1.20 20.68 1.64
CA ASN A 293 1.74 20.98 0.31
C ASN A 293 0.60 21.02 -0.72
N GLY A 294 0.93 21.35 -1.97
CA GLY A 294 -0.07 21.45 -3.04
C GLY A 294 -0.88 20.16 -3.31
N LEU A 295 -0.33 18.97 -3.02
CA LEU A 295 -1.09 17.72 -3.09
C LEU A 295 -2.10 17.64 -1.94
N GLY A 296 -1.70 18.00 -0.71
CA GLY A 296 -2.59 18.04 0.45
C GLY A 296 -3.77 18.99 0.23
N ASP A 297 -3.50 20.21 -0.23
CA ASP A 297 -4.53 21.21 -0.54
C ASP A 297 -5.49 20.74 -1.64
N ALA A 298 -4.95 20.16 -2.71
CA ALA A 298 -5.75 19.64 -3.81
C ALA A 298 -6.63 18.47 -3.36
N PHE A 299 -6.10 17.58 -2.51
CA PHE A 299 -6.85 16.45 -2.00
C PHE A 299 -7.98 16.88 -1.06
N LEU A 300 -7.73 17.85 -0.17
CA LEU A 300 -8.79 18.46 0.66
C LEU A 300 -9.91 19.03 -0.20
N THR A 301 -9.57 19.76 -1.27
CA THR A 301 -10.56 20.32 -2.20
C THR A 301 -11.40 19.23 -2.89
N LEU A 302 -10.74 18.15 -3.33
CA LEU A 302 -11.43 16.99 -3.90
C LEU A 302 -12.34 16.31 -2.88
N SER A 303 -11.86 16.09 -1.66
CA SER A 303 -12.65 15.49 -0.57
C SER A 303 -13.86 16.33 -0.21
N ASP A 304 -13.71 17.65 -0.10
CA ASP A 304 -14.82 18.57 0.19
C ASP A 304 -15.89 18.51 -0.94
N HIS A 305 -15.48 18.38 -2.20
CA HIS A 305 -16.41 18.18 -3.33
C HIS A 305 -17.13 16.81 -3.30
N LEU A 306 -16.43 15.75 -2.91
CA LEU A 306 -17.02 14.40 -2.82
C LEU A 306 -18.00 14.27 -1.65
N GLU A 307 -17.83 15.09 -0.60
CA GLU A 307 -18.67 15.11 0.59
C GLU A 307 -19.79 16.16 0.53
N SER A 308 -19.75 17.11 -0.42
CA SER A 308 -20.83 18.06 -0.65
C SER A 308 -22.01 17.39 -1.37
N GLU A 309 -23.19 17.40 -0.75
CA GLU A 309 -24.47 16.99 -1.38
C GLU A 309 -24.95 17.95 -2.47
#